data_AF-F8Q7C8-F1
#
_entry.id   AF-F8Q7C8-F1
#
_cell.length_a   1.000
_cell.length_b   1.000
_cell.length_c   1.000
_cell.angle_alpha   90.00
_cell.angle_beta   90.00
_cell.angle_gamma   90.00
#
_symmetry.space_group_name_H-M   'P 1'
#
loop_
_entity.id
_entity.type
_entity.pdbx_description
1 polymer ?
#
loop_
_entity_poly.entity_id
_entity_poly.type
_entity_poly.pdbx_seq_one_letter_code
_entity_poly.pdbx_strand_id
1 'polypeptide(L)'
;MVELESRIPLRVSNCKAYVWDVDDIATLRSKHHICGILAGTLPHLSQQNVFLGVPLLLMPEEVAFLVESELAVLVDDSVAHHDPSTSSMQRWNTQRVDDIKRQISLAQEKEVKEAATFGRAMSEDAIRKRKERESRRAQEKANTSDPTDISLFNAPSDEPSSRPNQDVSASQPPNPASSSD
;
A
#
# COMPACT_ATOMS: atom_id res chain seq x y z
N MET A 1 -41.92 -23.63 -25.40
CA MET A 1 -40.48 -23.53 -25.71
C MET A 1 -39.87 -22.87 -24.50
N VAL A 2 -39.32 -23.66 -23.57
CA VAL A 2 -38.79 -23.12 -22.31
C VAL A 2 -37.45 -22.52 -22.64
N GLU A 3 -37.32 -21.20 -22.57
CA GLU A 3 -36.03 -20.54 -22.59
C GLU A 3 -35.21 -21.14 -21.46
N LEU A 4 -34.17 -21.89 -21.79
CA LEU A 4 -33.12 -22.22 -20.84
C LEU A 4 -32.39 -20.90 -20.56
N GLU A 5 -32.97 -20.04 -19.72
CA GLU A 5 -32.20 -18.99 -19.07
C GLU A 5 -31.03 -19.70 -18.39
N SER A 6 -29.82 -19.44 -18.88
CA SER A 6 -28.60 -20.03 -18.35
C SER A 6 -28.51 -19.69 -16.88
N ARG A 7 -28.60 -20.70 -16.01
CA ARG A 7 -28.51 -20.51 -14.55
C ARG A 7 -27.19 -19.84 -14.21
N ILE A 8 -27.24 -18.87 -13.30
CA ILE A 8 -26.09 -18.05 -12.92
C ILE A 8 -25.10 -18.91 -12.11
N PRO A 9 -23.82 -19.02 -12.51
CA PRO A 9 -22.82 -19.79 -11.78
C PRO A 9 -22.31 -19.03 -10.55
N LEU A 10 -22.60 -19.53 -9.36
CA LEU A 10 -22.11 -19.00 -8.09
C LEU A 10 -20.86 -19.76 -7.66
N ARG A 11 -19.69 -19.10 -7.66
CA ARG A 11 -18.43 -19.74 -7.22
C ARG A 11 -18.33 -19.70 -5.69
N VAL A 12 -18.12 -20.85 -5.07
CA VAL A 12 -18.07 -20.96 -3.60
C VAL A 12 -16.63 -21.07 -3.12
N SER A 13 -16.26 -20.27 -2.12
CA SER A 13 -14.98 -20.35 -1.42
C SER A 13 -15.14 -19.89 0.02
N ASN A 14 -14.55 -20.60 0.99
CA ASN A 14 -14.64 -20.28 2.42
C ASN A 14 -16.10 -20.03 2.91
N CYS A 15 -17.02 -20.90 2.50
CA CYS A 15 -18.46 -20.79 2.79
C CYS A 15 -19.11 -19.47 2.32
N LYS A 16 -18.53 -18.83 1.32
CA LYS A 16 -19.04 -17.60 0.70
C LYS A 16 -19.26 -17.81 -0.80
N ALA A 17 -20.34 -17.27 -1.33
CA ALA A 17 -20.67 -17.38 -2.75
C ALA A 17 -20.36 -16.06 -3.47
N TYR A 18 -19.72 -16.19 -4.63
CA TYR A 18 -19.23 -15.08 -5.43
C TYR A 18 -19.75 -15.17 -6.86
N VAL A 19 -20.12 -14.02 -7.41
CA VAL A 19 -20.41 -13.83 -8.83
C VAL A 19 -19.33 -12.95 -9.44
N TRP A 20 -18.77 -13.43 -10.55
CA TRP A 20 -17.64 -12.78 -11.23
C TRP A 20 -18.04 -12.12 -12.55
N ASP A 21 -19.11 -12.59 -13.18
CA ASP A 21 -19.57 -12.02 -14.44
C ASP A 21 -20.40 -10.76 -14.19
N VAL A 22 -20.15 -9.71 -14.96
CA VAL A 22 -20.83 -8.42 -14.83
C VAL A 22 -22.28 -8.52 -15.31
N ASP A 23 -22.55 -9.33 -16.34
CA ASP A 23 -23.88 -9.50 -16.91
C ASP A 23 -24.79 -10.30 -15.95
N ASP A 24 -24.22 -11.30 -15.26
CA ASP A 24 -24.91 -12.03 -14.20
C ASP A 24 -25.23 -11.12 -13.01
N ILE A 25 -24.27 -10.27 -12.59
CA ILE A 25 -24.48 -9.28 -11.53
C ILE A 25 -25.58 -8.28 -11.92
N ALA A 26 -25.55 -7.80 -13.16
CA ALA A 26 -26.58 -6.90 -13.67
C ALA A 26 -27.95 -7.56 -13.67
N THR A 27 -28.03 -8.84 -14.06
CA THR A 27 -29.27 -9.63 -14.05
C THR A 27 -29.81 -9.82 -12.63
N LEU A 28 -28.96 -10.19 -11.67
CA LEU A 28 -29.32 -10.31 -10.26
C LEU A 28 -29.90 -9.02 -9.69
N ARG A 29 -29.25 -7.88 -9.97
CA ARG A 29 -29.65 -6.58 -9.42
C ARG A 29 -30.90 -6.01 -10.09
N SER A 30 -31.03 -6.19 -11.40
CA SER A 30 -32.11 -5.59 -12.19
C SER A 30 -33.38 -6.44 -12.21
N LYS A 31 -33.26 -7.76 -12.43
CA LYS A 31 -34.42 -8.66 -12.56
C LYS A 31 -34.84 -9.29 -11.23
N HIS A 32 -33.87 -9.70 -10.41
CA HIS A 32 -34.12 -10.44 -9.17
C HIS A 32 -34.06 -9.57 -7.91
N HIS A 33 -33.69 -8.30 -8.05
CA HIS A 33 -33.54 -7.33 -6.96
C HIS A 33 -32.57 -7.78 -5.85
N ILE A 34 -31.62 -8.64 -6.18
CA ILE A 34 -30.58 -9.12 -5.27
C ILE A 34 -29.36 -8.21 -5.42
N CYS A 35 -29.07 -7.46 -4.37
CA CYS A 35 -28.03 -6.43 -4.43
C CYS A 35 -26.64 -6.99 -4.12
N GLY A 36 -26.52 -7.92 -3.17
CA GLY A 36 -25.24 -8.39 -2.64
C GLY A 36 -24.29 -7.26 -2.23
N ILE A 37 -23.02 -7.60 -2.03
CA ILE A 37 -21.94 -6.66 -1.71
C ILE A 37 -20.84 -6.80 -2.75
N LEU A 38 -20.54 -5.72 -3.48
CA LEU A 38 -19.34 -5.68 -4.32
C LEU A 38 -18.10 -5.62 -3.43
N ALA A 39 -17.14 -6.51 -3.65
CA ALA A 39 -15.97 -6.70 -2.78
C ALA A 39 -14.64 -6.40 -3.47
N GLY A 40 -14.63 -6.15 -4.78
CA GLY A 40 -13.42 -5.79 -5.51
C GLY A 40 -12.95 -4.38 -5.19
N THR A 41 -11.79 -4.22 -4.59
CA THR A 41 -11.14 -2.92 -4.37
C THR A 41 -9.87 -2.78 -5.21
N LEU A 42 -9.58 -1.55 -5.63
CA LEU A 42 -8.32 -1.22 -6.31
C LEU A 42 -7.26 -0.84 -5.25
N PRO A 43 -6.14 -1.57 -5.14
CA PRO A 43 -5.05 -1.15 -4.28
C PRO A 43 -4.43 0.13 -4.88
N HIS A 44 -4.28 1.17 -4.04
CA HIS A 44 -3.52 2.44 -4.26
C HIS A 44 -4.30 3.75 -4.13
N LEU A 45 -5.63 3.77 -3.97
CA LEU A 45 -6.37 5.03 -3.83
C LEU A 45 -6.74 5.33 -2.37
N SER A 46 -6.56 6.57 -1.89
CA SER A 46 -7.22 7.01 -0.65
C SER A 46 -8.73 6.96 -0.90
N GLN A 47 -9.51 6.27 -0.05
CA GLN A 47 -10.95 5.95 -0.25
C GLN A 47 -11.27 4.73 -1.13
N GLN A 48 -10.47 3.65 -1.06
CA GLN A 48 -10.68 2.39 -1.84
C GLN A 48 -12.09 1.80 -1.74
N ASN A 49 -12.83 2.09 -0.68
CA ASN A 49 -14.18 1.55 -0.45
C ASN A 49 -15.28 2.35 -1.16
N VAL A 50 -14.97 3.46 -1.84
CA VAL A 50 -15.96 4.25 -2.59
C VAL A 50 -16.28 3.59 -3.93
N PHE A 51 -15.33 2.86 -4.51
CA PHE A 51 -15.51 2.16 -5.78
C PHE A 51 -15.28 0.67 -5.57
N LEU A 52 -16.34 -0.02 -5.16
CA LEU A 52 -16.38 -1.47 -5.05
C LEU A 52 -16.85 -2.06 -6.38
N GLY A 53 -16.01 -2.92 -6.96
CA GLY A 53 -16.29 -3.68 -8.17
C GLY A 53 -16.46 -5.17 -7.91
N VAL A 54 -16.38 -5.94 -8.98
CA VAL A 54 -16.42 -7.42 -8.96
C VAL A 54 -15.30 -7.98 -8.06
N PRO A 55 -15.56 -9.04 -7.25
CA PRO A 55 -16.74 -9.90 -7.27
C PRO A 55 -17.92 -9.37 -6.47
N LEU A 56 -19.12 -9.80 -6.86
CA LEU A 56 -20.31 -9.66 -6.03
C LEU A 56 -20.36 -10.83 -5.03
N LEU A 57 -20.29 -10.50 -3.74
CA LEU A 57 -20.50 -11.41 -2.64
C LEU A 57 -21.99 -11.47 -2.30
N LEU A 58 -22.54 -12.67 -2.23
CA LEU A 58 -23.91 -12.91 -1.82
C LEU A 58 -24.00 -13.36 -0.36
N MET A 59 -25.09 -12.97 0.30
CA MET A 59 -25.45 -13.49 1.61
C MET A 59 -25.97 -14.94 1.51
N PRO A 60 -25.80 -15.79 2.54
CA PRO A 60 -26.28 -17.16 2.51
C PRO A 60 -27.78 -17.29 2.19
N GLU A 61 -28.59 -16.34 2.67
CA GLU A 61 -30.04 -16.28 2.43
C GLU A 61 -30.37 -15.97 0.96
N GLU A 62 -29.62 -15.04 0.34
CA GLU A 62 -29.75 -14.71 -1.08
C GLU A 62 -29.36 -15.93 -1.95
N VAL A 63 -28.31 -16.64 -1.57
CA VAL A 63 -27.85 -17.86 -2.24
C VAL A 63 -28.88 -18.97 -2.15
N ALA A 64 -29.43 -19.21 -0.95
CA ALA A 64 -30.46 -20.21 -0.74
C ALA A 64 -31.68 -19.92 -1.63
N PHE A 65 -32.16 -18.67 -1.64
CA PHE A 65 -33.27 -18.24 -2.48
C PHE A 65 -33.00 -18.46 -3.98
N LEU A 66 -31.80 -18.12 -4.46
CA LEU A 66 -31.42 -18.28 -5.86
C LEU A 66 -31.34 -19.74 -6.31
N VAL A 67 -30.88 -20.63 -5.42
CA VAL A 67 -30.80 -22.07 -5.69
C VAL A 67 -32.18 -22.71 -5.63
N GLU A 68 -32.99 -22.38 -4.63
CA GLU A 68 -34.37 -22.87 -4.49
C GLU A 68 -35.27 -22.43 -5.65
N SER A 69 -35.06 -21.22 -6.15
CA SER A 69 -35.79 -20.67 -7.30
C SER A 69 -35.25 -21.17 -8.66
N GLU A 70 -34.27 -22.08 -8.65
CA GLU A 70 -33.59 -22.62 -9.84
C GLU A 70 -32.93 -21.56 -10.75
N LEU A 71 -32.64 -20.37 -10.22
CA LEU A 71 -32.04 -19.26 -10.95
C LEU A 71 -30.50 -19.35 -11.02
N ALA A 72 -29.90 -20.05 -10.06
CA ALA A 72 -28.45 -20.15 -9.94
C ALA A 72 -27.98 -21.57 -9.59
N VAL A 73 -26.71 -21.85 -9.85
CA VAL A 73 -26.05 -23.13 -9.52
C VAL A 73 -24.78 -22.85 -8.74
N LEU A 74 -24.53 -23.62 -7.69
CA LEU A 74 -23.29 -23.57 -6.92
C LEU A 74 -22.18 -24.34 -7.64
N VAL A 75 -21.09 -23.64 -7.91
CA VAL A 75 -19.85 -24.19 -8.46
C VAL A 75 -18.84 -24.23 -7.32
N ASP A 76 -18.61 -25.44 -6.79
CA ASP A 76 -17.59 -25.70 -5.77
C ASP A 76 -16.33 -26.27 -6.43
N ASP A 77 -15.23 -25.51 -6.37
CA ASP A 77 -13.91 -25.96 -6.81
C ASP A 77 -13.11 -26.45 -5.60
N SER A 78 -13.41 -27.68 -5.19
CA SER A 78 -12.79 -28.33 -4.03
C SER A 78 -11.27 -28.53 -4.17
N VAL A 79 -10.75 -28.51 -5.40
CA VAL A 79 -9.31 -28.66 -5.67
C VAL A 79 -8.59 -27.34 -5.41
N ALA A 80 -9.20 -26.20 -5.75
CA ALA A 80 -8.62 -24.88 -5.55
C ALA A 80 -8.75 -24.36 -4.10
N HIS A 81 -9.76 -24.81 -3.35
CA HIS A 81 -10.14 -24.24 -2.05
C HIS A 81 -10.19 -25.27 -0.92
N HIS A 82 -9.12 -26.04 -0.74
CA HIS A 82 -9.01 -26.96 0.39
C HIS A 82 -8.63 -26.25 1.70
N ASP A 83 -9.21 -26.71 2.81
CA ASP A 83 -8.79 -26.25 4.13
C ASP A 83 -7.36 -26.70 4.42
N PRO A 84 -6.48 -25.80 4.89
CA PRO A 84 -5.10 -26.15 5.17
C PRO A 84 -5.04 -27.16 6.31
N SER A 85 -4.23 -28.20 6.14
CA SER A 85 -3.98 -29.16 7.22
C SER A 85 -3.30 -28.51 8.43
N THR A 86 -3.50 -29.08 9.63
CA THR A 86 -2.89 -28.59 10.87
C THR A 86 -1.36 -28.52 10.77
N SER A 87 -0.72 -29.48 10.11
CA SER A 87 0.72 -29.50 9.90
C SER A 87 1.18 -28.41 8.92
N SER A 88 0.42 -28.17 7.85
CA SER A 88 0.66 -27.04 6.92
C SER A 88 0.60 -25.70 7.66
N MET A 89 -0.40 -25.54 8.54
CA MET A 89 -0.58 -24.32 9.33
C MET A 89 0.54 -24.11 10.34
N GLN A 90 0.97 -25.16 11.04
CA GLN A 90 2.12 -25.10 11.95
C GLN A 90 3.40 -24.72 11.21
N ARG A 91 3.66 -25.34 10.04
CA ARG A 91 4.83 -25.03 9.22
C ARG A 91 4.83 -23.57 8.78
N TRP A 92 3.69 -23.07 8.30
CA TRP A 92 3.55 -21.67 7.90
C TRP A 92 3.77 -20.71 9.08
N ASN A 93 3.21 -21.01 10.26
CA ASN A 93 3.41 -20.21 11.46
C ASN A 93 4.88 -20.15 11.87
N THR A 94 5.59 -21.28 11.89
CA THR A 94 7.02 -21.33 12.19
C THR A 94 7.83 -20.48 11.20
N GLN A 95 7.59 -20.67 9.90
CA GLN A 95 8.26 -19.88 8.85
C GLN A 95 8.01 -18.38 9.03
N ARG A 96 6.76 -18.00 9.30
CA ARG A 96 6.38 -16.59 9.50
C ARG A 96 7.10 -15.99 10.72
N VAL A 97 7.16 -16.72 11.83
CA VAL A 97 7.85 -16.28 13.05
C VAL A 97 9.35 -16.10 12.78
N ASP A 98 9.97 -17.02 12.04
CA ASP A 98 11.39 -16.95 11.71
C ASP A 98 11.71 -15.78 10.78
N ASP A 99 10.86 -15.52 9.78
CA ASP A 99 11.02 -14.37 8.90
C ASP A 99 10.85 -13.04 9.64
N ILE A 100 9.89 -12.94 10.57
CA ILE A 100 9.74 -11.76 11.45
C ILE A 100 11.00 -11.55 12.29
N LYS A 101 11.53 -12.61 12.91
CA LYS A 101 12.77 -12.52 13.69
C LYS A 101 13.94 -12.05 12.84
N ARG A 102 14.08 -12.56 11.61
CA ARG A 102 15.11 -12.14 10.65
C ARG A 102 14.96 -10.66 10.28
N GLN A 103 13.74 -10.19 10.04
CA GLN A 103 13.49 -8.78 9.75
C GLN A 103 13.86 -7.88 10.92
N ILE A 104 13.50 -8.27 12.15
CA ILE A 104 13.85 -7.53 13.37
C ILE A 104 15.37 -7.47 13.55
N SER A 105 16.08 -8.59 13.41
CA SER A 105 17.55 -8.61 13.57
C SER A 105 18.25 -7.75 12.54
N LEU A 106 17.83 -7.80 11.27
CA LEU A 106 18.38 -6.96 10.21
C LEU A 106 18.11 -5.47 10.46
N ALA A 107 16.93 -5.13 10.96
CA ALA A 107 16.59 -3.75 11.34
C ALA A 107 17.47 -3.25 12.50
N GLN A 108 17.66 -4.06 13.54
CA GLN A 108 18.53 -3.74 14.68
C GLN A 108 20.00 -3.58 14.26
N GLU A 109 20.52 -4.47 13.42
CA GLU A 109 21.88 -4.34 12.89
C GLU A 109 22.07 -3.07 12.05
N LYS A 110 21.05 -2.73 11.24
CA LYS A 110 21.06 -1.50 10.45
C LYS A 110 21.05 -0.28 11.36
N GLU A 111 20.21 -0.25 12.39
CA GLU A 111 20.14 0.82 13.38
C GLU A 111 21.47 1.00 14.13
N VAL A 112 22.11 -0.10 14.56
CA VAL A 112 23.44 -0.04 15.22
C VAL A 112 24.51 0.49 14.27
N LYS A 113 24.52 0.06 13.01
CA LYS A 113 25.45 0.57 11.99
C LYS A 113 25.21 2.06 11.69
N GLU A 114 23.96 2.48 11.60
CA GLU A 114 23.58 3.88 11.41
C GLU A 114 23.96 4.74 12.63
N ALA A 115 23.72 4.26 13.85
CA ALA A 115 24.15 4.93 15.08
C ALA A 115 25.67 5.01 15.20
N ALA A 116 26.41 3.97 14.82
CA ALA A 116 27.88 3.98 14.84
C ALA A 116 28.47 4.91 13.78
N THR A 117 27.88 4.97 12.59
CA THR A 117 28.29 5.90 11.52
C THR A 117 27.93 7.34 11.88
N PHE A 118 26.74 7.60 12.41
CA PHE A 118 26.33 8.92 12.92
C PHE A 118 27.20 9.36 14.11
N GLY A 119 27.49 8.47 15.06
CA GLY A 119 28.39 8.74 16.17
C GLY A 119 29.82 9.09 15.74
N ARG A 120 30.36 8.41 14.71
CA ARG A 120 31.65 8.78 14.10
C ARG A 120 31.58 10.13 13.37
N ALA A 121 30.48 10.44 12.69
CA ALA A 121 30.29 11.72 12.01
C ALA A 121 30.17 12.91 12.98
N MET A 122 29.67 12.67 14.20
CA MET A 122 29.49 13.68 15.26
C MET A 122 30.63 13.72 16.28
N SER A 123 31.70 12.94 16.08
CA SER A 123 32.90 13.02 16.92
C SER A 123 33.54 14.42 16.84
N GLU A 124 34.02 14.94 17.96
CA GLU A 124 34.62 16.28 18.03
C GLU A 124 35.74 16.50 17.01
N ASP A 125 36.56 15.47 16.75
CA ASP A 125 37.64 15.53 15.77
C ASP A 125 37.11 15.62 14.32
N ALA A 126 35.99 14.97 14.02
CA ALA A 126 35.31 15.06 12.73
C ALA A 126 34.68 16.46 12.53
N ILE A 127 34.11 17.04 13.59
CA ILE A 127 33.52 18.38 13.57
C ILE A 127 34.62 19.46 13.44
N ARG A 128 35.74 19.34 14.16
CA ARG A 128 36.88 20.28 14.04
C ARG A 128 37.46 20.26 12.63
N LYS A 129 37.68 19.08 12.05
CA LYS A 129 38.18 18.92 10.68
C LYS A 129 37.22 19.44 9.61
N ARG A 130 35.90 19.42 9.87
CA ARG A 130 34.88 20.00 8.98
C ARG A 130 34.90 21.54 9.05
N LYS A 131 34.94 22.11 10.25
CA LYS A 131 35.02 23.56 10.47
C LYS A 131 36.29 24.17 9.85
N GLU A 132 37.43 23.49 9.97
CA GLU A 132 38.70 23.93 9.37
C GLU A 132 38.66 23.94 7.84
N ARG A 133 37.98 22.96 7.22
CA ARG A 133 37.80 22.93 5.76
C ARG A 133 36.84 24.01 5.28
N GLU A 134 35.78 24.29 6.03
CA GLU A 134 34.85 25.37 5.73
C GLU A 134 35.50 26.75 5.89
N SER A 135 36.29 26.98 6.94
CA SER A 135 37.03 28.23 7.11
C SER A 135 38.07 28.44 6.01
N ARG A 136 38.79 27.40 5.59
CA ARG A 136 39.75 27.48 4.47
C ARG A 136 39.07 27.80 3.14
N ARG A 137 37.94 27.15 2.84
CA ARG A 137 37.14 27.45 1.62
C ARG A 137 36.52 28.86 1.67
N ALA A 138 36.13 29.33 2.85
CA ALA A 138 35.64 30.70 3.03
C ALA A 138 36.76 31.74 2.83
N GLN A 139 37.98 31.45 3.30
CA GLN A 139 39.17 32.27 3.05
C GLN A 139 39.59 32.26 1.58
N GLU A 140 39.52 31.12 0.89
CA GLU A 140 39.78 31.03 -0.55
C GLU A 140 38.76 31.85 -1.37
N LYS A 141 37.48 31.83 -0.98
CA LYS A 141 36.43 32.67 -1.59
C LYS A 141 36.58 34.15 -1.25
N ALA A 142 37.01 34.50 -0.04
CA ALA A 142 37.25 35.88 0.37
C ALA A 142 38.54 36.47 -0.26
N ASN A 143 39.54 35.63 -0.56
CA ASN A 143 40.72 36.02 -1.32
C ASN A 143 40.46 36.09 -2.83
N THR A 144 39.29 35.64 -3.31
CA THR A 144 38.85 35.75 -4.71
C THR A 144 37.79 36.84 -4.85
N SER A 145 38.09 38.04 -4.34
CA SER A 145 37.32 39.25 -4.63
C SER A 145 38.25 40.43 -4.86
N ASP A 146 38.68 40.59 -6.12
CA ASP A 146 39.01 41.89 -6.69
C ASP A 146 38.15 42.07 -7.97
N PRO A 147 37.58 43.26 -8.23
CA PRO A 147 36.50 43.44 -9.19
C PRO A 147 36.97 44.11 -10.49
N THR A 148 36.95 43.43 -11.65
CA THR A 148 36.60 44.05 -12.95
C THR A 148 36.31 43.00 -14.04
N ASP A 149 35.02 42.91 -14.37
CA ASP A 149 34.38 42.79 -15.68
C ASP A 149 35.24 42.38 -16.91
N ILE A 150 34.81 41.34 -17.63
CA ILE A 150 34.42 41.41 -19.05
C ILE A 150 33.44 40.26 -19.32
N SER A 151 32.21 40.67 -19.63
CA SER A 151 31.16 39.88 -20.28
C SER A 151 31.64 39.18 -21.56
N LEU A 152 31.48 37.86 -21.67
CA LEU A 152 31.52 37.16 -22.95
C LEU A 152 30.77 35.80 -22.92
N PHE A 153 29.44 35.83 -22.82
CA PHE A 153 28.56 35.25 -23.85
C PHE A 153 27.09 35.39 -23.42
N ASN A 154 26.32 36.01 -24.31
CA ASN A 154 24.91 36.35 -24.16
C ASN A 154 24.03 35.27 -24.82
N ALA A 155 22.98 34.83 -24.11
CA ALA A 155 21.66 34.38 -24.59
C ALA A 155 21.56 33.08 -25.45
N PRO A 156 20.41 32.34 -25.47
CA PRO A 156 19.05 32.85 -25.24
C PRO A 156 18.12 32.06 -24.29
N SER A 157 17.12 32.81 -23.82
CA SER A 157 15.73 32.47 -23.49
C SER A 157 15.36 31.09 -22.95
N ASP A 158 14.73 31.06 -21.77
CA ASP A 158 13.35 30.61 -21.63
C ASP A 158 12.80 31.00 -20.24
N GLU A 159 11.65 31.67 -20.21
CA GLU A 159 10.87 31.87 -18.98
C GLU A 159 10.45 30.51 -18.40
N PRO A 160 10.30 30.42 -17.08
CA PRO A 160 8.97 30.01 -16.62
C PRO A 160 8.48 30.77 -15.38
N SER A 161 7.27 31.30 -15.56
CA SER A 161 6.14 31.35 -14.64
C SER A 161 6.34 30.98 -13.16
N SER A 162 5.92 31.92 -12.34
CA SER A 162 5.53 31.86 -10.93
C SER A 162 4.65 30.65 -10.55
N ARG A 163 4.97 30.00 -9.43
CA ARG A 163 4.03 29.66 -8.33
C ARG A 163 4.77 29.16 -7.08
N PRO A 164 4.44 29.63 -5.86
CA PRO A 164 5.02 29.14 -4.61
C PRO A 164 4.30 27.87 -4.14
N ASN A 165 5.08 26.82 -3.82
CA ASN A 165 4.57 25.62 -3.16
C ASN A 165 4.35 25.89 -1.67
N GLN A 166 3.15 25.56 -1.20
CA GLN A 166 2.73 25.63 0.20
C GLN A 166 3.39 24.53 1.03
N ASP A 167 3.87 24.92 2.22
CA ASP A 167 4.23 24.04 3.32
C ASP A 167 3.06 23.12 3.69
N VAL A 168 3.32 21.82 3.74
CA VAL A 168 2.47 20.86 4.46
C VAL A 168 3.28 20.28 5.61
N SER A 169 3.00 20.81 6.81
CA SER A 169 3.44 20.26 8.09
C SER A 169 3.05 18.80 8.19
N ALA A 170 4.05 17.94 8.41
CA ALA A 170 3.86 16.57 8.85
C ALA A 170 3.29 16.56 10.28
N SER A 171 2.04 16.10 10.43
CA SER A 171 1.45 15.79 11.72
C SER A 171 1.94 14.41 12.18
N GLN A 172 2.60 14.41 13.34
CA GLN A 172 3.08 13.24 14.07
C GLN A 172 1.90 12.57 14.82
N PRO A 173 1.83 11.23 14.94
CA PRO A 173 0.82 10.57 15.77
C PRO A 173 1.19 10.64 17.27
N PRO A 174 0.23 10.78 18.19
CA PRO A 174 0.53 10.81 19.63
C PRO A 174 0.78 9.40 20.18
N ASN A 175 1.85 9.25 20.97
CA ASN A 175 2.12 8.08 21.80
C ASN A 175 1.18 8.03 23.03
N PRO A 176 0.86 6.84 23.57
CA PRO A 176 -0.01 6.68 24.72
C PRO A 176 0.72 7.02 26.03
N ALA A 177 0.14 7.92 26.82
CA ALA A 177 0.62 8.25 28.16
C ALA A 177 0.17 7.18 29.18
N SER A 178 1.15 6.70 29.94
CA SER A 178 1.00 5.97 31.20
C SER A 178 0.95 6.94 32.39
N SER A 179 -0.07 6.80 33.25
CA SER A 179 -0.10 7.22 34.67
C SER A 179 -1.38 6.61 35.26
N SER A 180 -1.37 5.66 36.20
CA SER A 180 -0.99 5.79 37.62
C SER A 180 -1.76 6.91 38.32
N ASP A 181 -2.94 6.56 38.84
CA ASP A 181 -3.39 6.81 40.22
C ASP A 181 -4.51 5.82 40.55
#